data_AF-A0A064CED9-F1
#
_entry.id   AF-A0A064CED9-F1
#
_cell.length_a   1.000
_cell.length_b   1.000
_cell.length_c   1.000
_cell.angle_alpha   90.00
_cell.angle_beta   90.00
_cell.angle_gamma   90.00
#
_symmetry.space_group_name_H-M   'P 1'
#
loop_
_entity.id
_entity.type
_entity.pdbx_description
1 polymer ?
#
loop_
_entity_poly.entity_id
_entity_poly.type
_entity_poly.pdbx_seq_one_letter_code
_entity_poly.pdbx_strand_id
1 'polypeptide(L)'
;MTVAIEELQVADSSDSWRSAGFTVDDDAVCRIGSLRVRLLGQGSGIVGWSLRGVPADGHIDGIPTSATEIPAPEPAAHPNGVTEIDHVVLLSPNLSRTVSSLSDIGLQPRRERDAELGGQPMRQIFFRLGPVILEVVGSPSATAGGPSSLWGITYVVTDIDATAAFFGDHALRVKDAVQPGRRITTLKHRDLGMSVRTAMISPPILGA
;
A
#
# COMPACT_ATOMS: atom_id res chain seq x y z
N MET A 1 11.52 5.87 -18.81
CA MET A 1 11.48 4.68 -17.93
C MET A 1 10.17 4.71 -17.16
N THR A 2 9.54 3.57 -16.92
CA THR A 2 8.26 3.52 -16.19
C THR A 2 8.54 3.54 -14.70
N VAL A 3 7.91 4.46 -13.96
CA VAL A 3 8.04 4.51 -12.50
C VAL A 3 7.36 3.29 -11.85
N ALA A 4 8.05 2.65 -10.92
CA ALA A 4 7.53 1.50 -10.16
C ALA A 4 7.96 1.54 -8.70
N ILE A 5 7.11 1.08 -7.78
CA ILE A 5 7.50 0.85 -6.39
C ILE A 5 8.26 -0.49 -6.33
N GLU A 6 9.45 -0.47 -5.75
CA GLU A 6 10.29 -1.67 -5.56
C GLU A 6 10.41 -2.05 -4.08
N GLU A 7 10.40 -1.06 -3.18
CA GLU A 7 10.45 -1.27 -1.74
C GLU A 7 9.55 -0.29 -0.99
N LEU A 8 8.88 -0.75 0.06
CA LEU A 8 8.26 0.08 1.09
C LEU A 8 9.09 -0.02 2.37
N GLN A 9 9.45 1.12 2.96
CA GLN A 9 10.07 1.14 4.29
C GLN A 9 8.99 1.32 5.36
N VAL A 10 8.87 0.34 6.23
CA VAL A 10 7.86 0.28 7.29
C VAL A 10 8.54 0.24 8.65
N ALA A 11 8.09 1.10 9.55
CA ALA A 11 8.68 1.27 10.87
C ALA A 11 8.38 0.14 11.86
N ASP A 12 7.49 -0.80 11.51
CA ASP A 12 7.13 -1.95 12.33
C ASP A 12 8.31 -2.89 12.61
N SER A 13 8.16 -3.70 13.65
CA SER A 13 9.08 -4.80 13.94
C SER A 13 8.81 -6.02 13.06
N SER A 14 9.86 -6.81 12.79
CA SER A 14 9.75 -8.10 12.12
C SER A 14 8.83 -9.07 12.85
N ASP A 15 8.83 -9.05 14.19
CA ASP A 15 8.05 -9.97 15.00
C ASP A 15 6.55 -9.71 14.90
N SER A 16 6.13 -8.44 14.83
CA SER A 16 4.73 -8.08 14.58
C SER A 16 4.24 -8.61 13.22
N TRP A 17 5.08 -8.50 12.19
CA TRP A 17 4.74 -8.99 10.84
C TRP A 17 4.74 -10.52 10.76
N ARG A 18 5.70 -11.19 11.41
CA ARG A 18 5.69 -12.65 11.54
C ARG A 18 4.45 -13.15 12.28
N SER A 19 4.05 -12.45 13.35
CA SER A 19 2.83 -12.77 14.12
C SER A 19 1.56 -12.59 13.28
N ALA A 20 1.57 -11.65 12.32
CA ALA A 20 0.50 -11.47 11.33
C ALA A 20 0.58 -12.47 10.16
N GLY A 21 1.45 -13.48 10.23
CA GLY A 21 1.56 -14.54 9.24
C GLY A 21 2.32 -14.15 7.96
N PHE A 22 3.13 -13.10 8.00
CA PHE A 22 4.09 -12.81 6.93
C PHE A 22 5.42 -13.53 7.16
N THR A 23 5.90 -14.25 6.15
CA THR A 23 7.30 -14.67 6.09
C THR A 23 8.23 -13.45 5.96
N VAL A 24 9.10 -13.25 6.96
CA VAL A 24 10.10 -12.18 7.01
C VAL A 24 11.49 -12.82 7.09
N ASP A 25 12.35 -12.49 6.13
CA ASP A 25 13.72 -12.98 6.01
C ASP A 25 14.61 -12.44 7.16
N ASP A 26 15.83 -12.97 7.28
CA ASP A 26 16.77 -12.63 8.38
C ASP A 26 17.25 -11.17 8.34
N ASP A 27 17.21 -10.52 7.16
CA ASP A 27 17.57 -9.12 6.95
C ASP A 27 16.39 -8.14 7.18
N ALA A 28 15.33 -8.61 7.82
CA ALA A 28 14.10 -7.87 8.09
C ALA A 28 13.34 -7.42 6.84
N VAL A 29 13.45 -8.18 5.75
CA VAL A 29 12.67 -7.97 4.52
C VAL A 29 11.56 -9.00 4.40
N CYS A 30 10.35 -8.51 4.12
CA CYS A 30 9.22 -9.32 3.68
C CYS A 30 9.08 -9.17 2.16
N ARG A 31 9.20 -10.27 1.41
CA ARG A 31 9.08 -10.29 -0.06
C ARG A 31 7.65 -10.63 -0.47
N ILE A 32 6.90 -9.63 -0.94
CA ILE A 32 5.49 -9.77 -1.33
C ILE A 32 5.35 -9.54 -2.83
N GLY A 33 5.03 -10.60 -3.57
CA GLY A 33 5.04 -10.57 -5.03
C GLY A 33 6.41 -10.13 -5.55
N SER A 34 6.44 -9.08 -6.35
CA SER A 34 7.68 -8.49 -6.88
C SER A 34 8.22 -7.31 -6.05
N LEU A 35 7.76 -7.12 -4.82
CA LEU A 35 8.13 -5.99 -3.96
C LEU A 35 8.79 -6.46 -2.67
N ARG A 36 9.57 -5.55 -2.08
CA ARG A 36 10.12 -5.68 -0.73
C ARG A 36 9.34 -4.80 0.24
N VAL A 37 9.09 -5.29 1.44
CA VAL A 37 8.76 -4.46 2.59
C VAL A 37 9.88 -4.60 3.61
N ARG A 38 10.62 -3.52 3.82
CA ARG A 38 11.71 -3.48 4.80
C ARG A 38 11.17 -3.02 6.15
N LEU A 39 11.39 -3.82 7.17
CA LEU A 39 10.92 -3.57 8.54
C LEU A 39 12.06 -2.97 9.36
N LEU A 40 11.87 -1.73 9.80
CA LEU A 40 12.93 -0.95 10.46
C LEU A 40 12.96 -1.15 11.98
N GLY A 41 11.88 -1.66 12.58
CA GLY A 41 11.79 -1.91 14.03
C GLY A 41 11.76 -0.65 14.91
N GLN A 42 11.64 0.54 14.32
CA GLN A 42 11.61 1.80 15.05
C GLN A 42 10.63 2.80 14.42
N GLY A 43 9.65 3.24 15.22
CA GLY A 43 8.67 4.26 14.84
C GLY A 43 7.29 3.68 14.55
N SER A 44 6.56 4.28 13.61
CA SER A 44 5.26 3.77 13.13
C SER A 44 4.96 4.23 11.71
N GLY A 45 4.16 3.44 10.99
CA GLY A 45 3.69 3.71 9.64
C GLY A 45 4.66 3.29 8.55
N ILE A 46 4.29 3.65 7.31
CA ILE A 46 5.16 3.57 6.14
C ILE A 46 5.93 4.89 6.09
N VAL A 47 7.26 4.83 6.23
CA VAL A 47 8.11 6.01 6.41
C VAL A 47 8.81 6.45 5.12
N GLY A 48 8.71 5.64 4.07
CA GLY A 48 9.27 5.95 2.76
C GLY A 48 9.03 4.82 1.76
N TRP A 49 9.52 5.04 0.55
CA TRP A 49 9.62 4.01 -0.48
C TRP A 49 10.92 4.11 -1.28
N SER A 50 11.20 3.07 -2.04
CA SER A 50 12.18 3.12 -3.13
C SER A 50 11.47 2.91 -4.46
N LEU A 51 11.78 3.77 -5.43
CA LEU A 51 11.18 3.77 -6.75
C LEU A 51 12.23 3.48 -7.83
N ARG A 52 11.85 2.67 -8.82
CA ARG A 52 12.56 2.60 -10.09
C ARG A 52 12.09 3.72 -11.01
N GLY A 53 12.97 4.17 -11.91
CA GLY A 53 12.60 5.13 -12.97
C GLY A 53 12.46 6.58 -12.51
N VAL A 54 12.95 6.90 -11.31
CA VAL A 54 13.13 8.27 -10.81
C VAL A 54 14.61 8.68 -10.89
N PRO A 55 14.94 9.96 -11.11
CA PRO A 55 16.30 10.37 -11.45
C PRO A 55 17.29 10.33 -10.28
N ALA A 56 16.83 10.52 -9.04
CA ALA A 56 17.66 10.58 -7.84
C ALA A 56 16.80 10.44 -6.57
N ASP A 57 17.49 10.26 -5.45
CA ASP A 57 16.89 10.33 -4.11
C ASP A 57 16.31 11.72 -3.83
N GLY A 58 15.28 11.79 -2.98
CA GLY A 58 14.65 13.03 -2.60
C GLY A 58 13.33 12.83 -1.86
N HIS A 59 12.37 13.71 -2.15
CA HIS A 59 11.04 13.64 -1.57
C HIS A 59 9.98 13.85 -2.65
N ILE A 60 8.91 13.07 -2.61
CA ILE A 60 7.72 13.30 -3.44
C ILE A 60 6.62 13.79 -2.53
N ASP A 61 6.30 15.09 -2.62
CA ASP A 61 5.34 15.77 -1.76
C ASP A 61 5.55 15.48 -0.24
N GLY A 62 6.83 15.45 0.17
CA GLY A 62 7.23 15.19 1.56
C GLY A 62 7.46 13.72 1.91
N ILE A 63 7.20 12.77 1.02
CA ILE A 63 7.47 11.34 1.23
C ILE A 63 8.93 11.05 0.89
N PRO A 64 9.75 10.58 1.85
CA PRO A 64 11.12 10.14 1.57
C PRO A 64 11.15 9.09 0.45
N THR A 65 11.94 9.37 -0.58
CA THR A 65 11.99 8.58 -1.82
C THR A 65 13.44 8.29 -2.17
N SER A 66 13.78 7.02 -2.31
CA SER A 66 15.08 6.60 -2.86
C SER A 66 14.93 6.10 -4.30
N ALA A 67 15.86 6.44 -5.18
CA ALA A 67 15.98 5.84 -6.50
C ALA A 67 16.61 4.44 -6.36
N THR A 68 16.09 3.46 -7.09
CA THR A 68 16.65 2.10 -7.07
C THR A 68 16.52 1.40 -8.41
N GLU A 69 17.57 0.65 -8.76
CA GLU A 69 17.60 -0.25 -9.92
C GLU A 69 17.77 -1.71 -9.47
N ILE A 70 17.59 -1.99 -8.17
CA ILE A 70 17.68 -3.36 -7.65
C ILE A 70 16.59 -4.20 -8.34
N PRO A 71 16.91 -5.40 -8.84
CA PRO A 71 15.92 -6.30 -9.43
C PRO A 71 14.82 -6.68 -8.45
N ALA A 72 13.63 -6.97 -8.98
CA ALA A 72 12.54 -7.53 -8.20
C ALA A 72 13.01 -8.81 -7.48
N PRO A 73 12.60 -9.02 -6.22
CA PRO A 73 12.92 -10.25 -5.51
C PRO A 73 12.10 -11.43 -6.07
N GLU A 74 12.56 -12.65 -5.83
CA GLU A 74 11.68 -13.82 -5.90
C GLU A 74 10.60 -13.71 -4.81
N PRO A 75 9.32 -14.03 -5.08
CA PRO A 75 8.26 -13.94 -4.09
C PRO A 75 8.48 -14.93 -2.92
N ALA A 76 8.05 -14.56 -1.71
CA ALA A 76 7.93 -15.51 -0.60
C ALA A 76 6.50 -16.07 -0.52
N ALA A 77 6.37 -17.28 0.03
CA ALA A 77 5.06 -17.80 0.44
C ALA A 77 4.76 -17.34 1.87
N HIS A 78 3.55 -16.84 2.12
CA HIS A 78 3.13 -16.35 3.43
C HIS A 78 2.03 -17.24 4.02
N PRO A 79 2.12 -17.66 5.29
CA PRO A 79 1.06 -18.41 5.98
C PRO A 79 -0.33 -17.76 5.92
N ASN A 80 -0.39 -16.43 5.91
CA ASN A 80 -1.64 -15.67 5.81
C ASN A 80 -2.24 -15.61 4.38
N GLY A 81 -1.63 -16.27 3.40
CA GLY A 81 -2.15 -16.37 2.03
C GLY A 81 -1.92 -15.15 1.15
N VAL A 82 -1.21 -14.12 1.62
CA VAL A 82 -0.81 -12.96 0.81
C VAL A 82 0.07 -13.41 -0.36
N THR A 83 -0.11 -12.74 -1.51
CA THR A 83 0.63 -13.03 -2.76
C THR A 83 1.21 -11.77 -3.39
N GLU A 84 0.48 -10.64 -3.35
CA GLU A 84 0.87 -9.39 -3.99
C GLU A 84 0.41 -8.17 -3.19
N ILE A 85 0.97 -7.00 -3.51
CA ILE A 85 0.44 -5.70 -3.07
C ILE A 85 -0.52 -5.19 -4.15
N ASP A 86 -1.80 -5.06 -3.80
CA ASP A 86 -2.83 -4.52 -4.70
C ASP A 86 -2.67 -3.01 -4.83
N HIS A 87 -2.65 -2.32 -3.69
CA HIS A 87 -2.50 -0.87 -3.63
C HIS A 87 -1.89 -0.37 -2.34
N VAL A 88 -1.28 0.81 -2.44
CA VAL A 88 -0.81 1.63 -1.32
C VAL A 88 -1.63 2.91 -1.30
N VAL A 89 -2.13 3.29 -0.12
CA VAL A 89 -2.89 4.53 0.07
C VAL A 89 -1.95 5.65 0.48
N LEU A 90 -2.04 6.78 -0.23
CA LEU A 90 -1.35 8.03 0.08
C LEU A 90 -2.41 9.06 0.50
N LEU A 91 -2.29 9.58 1.72
CA LEU A 91 -3.12 10.68 2.19
C LEU A 91 -2.47 12.01 1.86
N SER A 92 -3.23 12.86 1.17
CA SER A 92 -2.81 14.18 0.73
C SER A 92 -3.61 15.29 1.43
N PRO A 93 -2.94 16.28 2.04
CA PRO A 93 -3.59 17.50 2.52
C PRO A 93 -3.89 18.50 1.40
N ASN A 94 -3.36 18.27 0.19
CA ASN A 94 -3.54 19.12 -0.98
C ASN A 94 -3.36 18.28 -2.28
N LEU A 95 -4.48 17.83 -2.85
CA LEU A 95 -4.46 16.91 -3.99
C LEU A 95 -3.76 17.49 -5.22
N SER A 96 -3.98 18.78 -5.53
CA SER A 96 -3.38 19.39 -6.72
C SER A 96 -1.86 19.45 -6.62
N ARG A 97 -1.32 19.74 -5.42
CA ARG A 97 0.13 19.71 -5.16
C ARG A 97 0.70 18.30 -5.28
N THR A 98 0.06 17.31 -4.66
CA THR A 98 0.50 15.91 -4.74
C THR A 98 0.49 15.39 -6.18
N VAL A 99 -0.58 15.67 -6.94
CA VAL A 99 -0.69 15.29 -8.35
C VAL A 99 0.39 15.97 -9.19
N SER A 100 0.69 17.25 -8.92
CA SER A 100 1.82 17.94 -9.57
C SER A 100 3.14 17.24 -9.28
N SER A 101 3.46 16.94 -8.01
CA SER A 101 4.71 16.26 -7.65
C SER A 101 4.85 14.86 -8.24
N LEU A 102 3.74 14.13 -8.40
CA LEU A 102 3.73 12.85 -9.12
C LEU A 102 3.91 13.04 -10.63
N SER A 103 3.36 14.12 -11.20
CA SER A 103 3.52 14.44 -12.61
C SER A 103 4.97 14.82 -12.96
N ASP A 104 5.68 15.48 -12.05
CA ASP A 104 7.09 15.85 -12.21
C ASP A 104 8.01 14.63 -12.37
N ILE A 105 7.61 13.47 -11.85
CA ILE A 105 8.30 12.19 -12.04
C ILE A 105 7.68 11.33 -13.16
N GLY A 106 6.78 11.89 -13.96
CA GLY A 106 6.20 11.23 -15.13
C GLY A 106 5.00 10.32 -14.85
N LEU A 107 4.43 10.36 -13.64
CA LEU A 107 3.18 9.64 -13.35
C LEU A 107 1.97 10.44 -13.80
N GLN A 108 0.97 9.75 -14.34
CA GLN A 108 -0.29 10.35 -14.79
C GLN A 108 -1.48 9.63 -14.13
N PRO A 109 -2.51 10.38 -13.69
CA PRO A 109 -3.74 9.77 -13.19
C PRO A 109 -4.36 8.82 -14.21
N ARG A 110 -4.79 7.65 -13.76
CA ARG A 110 -5.50 6.66 -14.57
C ARG A 110 -7.00 6.72 -14.38
N ARG A 111 -7.43 7.12 -13.18
CA ARG A 111 -8.83 7.23 -12.79
C ARG A 111 -8.96 8.21 -11.64
N GLU A 112 -10.08 8.91 -11.62
CA GLU A 112 -10.53 9.69 -10.46
C GLU A 112 -11.91 9.22 -10.03
N ARG A 113 -12.18 9.35 -8.73
CA ARG A 113 -13.48 9.04 -8.15
C ARG A 113 -13.76 10.00 -7.00
N ASP A 114 -14.91 10.68 -7.08
CA ASP A 114 -15.48 11.38 -5.95
C ASP A 114 -16.26 10.41 -5.06
N ALA A 115 -16.14 10.59 -3.75
CA ALA A 115 -16.76 9.79 -2.71
C ALA A 115 -17.08 10.68 -1.48
N GLU A 116 -17.77 10.10 -0.51
CA GLU A 116 -18.00 10.73 0.78
C GLU A 116 -17.54 9.81 1.91
N LEU A 117 -16.87 10.38 2.91
CA LEU A 117 -16.49 9.68 4.14
C LEU A 117 -17.02 10.46 5.34
N GLY A 118 -17.95 9.87 6.10
CA GLY A 118 -18.57 10.56 7.23
C GLY A 118 -19.31 11.85 6.83
N GLY A 119 -19.87 11.90 5.62
CA GLY A 119 -20.55 13.08 5.06
C GLY A 119 -19.61 14.19 4.57
N GLN A 120 -18.29 13.94 4.55
CA GLN A 120 -17.32 14.89 4.01
C GLN A 120 -16.90 14.47 2.59
N PRO A 121 -16.86 15.42 1.63
CA PRO A 121 -16.36 15.14 0.29
C PRO A 121 -14.91 14.66 0.30
N MET A 122 -14.66 13.59 -0.45
CA MET A 122 -13.35 12.99 -0.61
C MET A 122 -13.14 12.65 -2.08
N ARG A 123 -11.91 12.84 -2.57
CA ARG A 123 -11.52 12.42 -3.91
C ARG A 123 -10.39 11.41 -3.83
N GLN A 124 -10.49 10.40 -4.68
CA GLN A 124 -9.51 9.35 -4.84
C GLN A 124 -8.97 9.40 -6.27
N ILE A 125 -7.66 9.48 -6.41
CA ILE A 125 -6.94 9.59 -7.67
C ILE A 125 -5.98 8.39 -7.76
N PHE A 126 -6.14 7.59 -8.80
CA PHE A 126 -5.43 6.32 -8.94
C PHE A 126 -4.29 6.44 -9.94
N PHE A 127 -3.10 6.04 -9.53
CA PHE A 127 -1.91 5.95 -10.38
C PHE A 127 -1.44 4.50 -10.48
N ARG A 128 -0.64 4.20 -11.51
CA ARG A 128 -0.01 2.89 -11.68
C ARG A 128 1.50 3.01 -11.54
N LEU A 129 2.08 2.35 -10.55
CA LEU A 129 3.52 2.31 -10.29
C LEU A 129 3.98 0.85 -10.38
N GLY A 130 4.30 0.41 -11.60
CA GLY A 130 4.58 -1.00 -11.87
C GLY A 130 3.36 -1.89 -11.59
N PRO A 131 3.48 -2.95 -10.75
CA PRO A 131 2.37 -3.83 -10.41
C PRO A 131 1.46 -3.28 -9.29
N VAL A 132 1.79 -2.14 -8.69
CA VAL A 132 1.04 -1.55 -7.56
C VAL A 132 0.20 -0.37 -8.02
N ILE A 133 -1.02 -0.26 -7.49
CA ILE A 133 -1.84 0.96 -7.60
C ILE A 133 -1.46 1.91 -6.45
N LEU A 134 -1.17 3.18 -6.76
CA LEU A 134 -1.11 4.21 -5.74
C LEU A 134 -2.46 4.92 -5.70
N GLU A 135 -3.18 4.78 -4.59
CA GLU A 135 -4.45 5.46 -4.35
C GLU A 135 -4.20 6.73 -3.54
N VAL A 136 -4.23 7.88 -4.21
CA VAL A 136 -4.09 9.19 -3.58
C VAL A 136 -5.45 9.67 -3.10
N VAL A 137 -5.57 9.97 -1.82
CA VAL A 137 -6.84 10.33 -1.17
C VAL A 137 -6.70 11.67 -0.47
N GLY A 138 -7.69 12.55 -0.66
CA GLY A 138 -7.74 13.85 0.00
C GLY A 138 -9.08 14.53 -0.19
N SER A 139 -9.29 15.67 0.48
CA SER A 139 -10.45 16.52 0.21
C SER A 139 -10.23 17.27 -1.12
N PRO A 140 -11.25 17.33 -2.01
CA PRO A 140 -11.14 17.97 -3.32
C PRO A 140 -10.92 19.49 -3.23
N SER A 141 -11.30 20.12 -2.12
CA SER A 141 -11.17 21.57 -1.90
C SER A 141 -10.06 21.94 -0.91
N ALA A 142 -9.40 20.96 -0.29
CA ALA A 142 -8.35 21.23 0.68
C ALA A 142 -7.06 21.71 0.00
N THR A 143 -6.50 22.79 0.55
CA THR A 143 -5.22 23.36 0.13
C THR A 143 -4.26 23.48 1.31
N ALA A 144 -4.37 22.58 2.28
CA ALA A 144 -3.59 22.65 3.50
C ALA A 144 -2.09 22.44 3.24
N GLY A 145 -1.26 23.10 4.05
CA GLY A 145 0.18 22.86 4.08
C GLY A 145 0.54 21.52 4.73
N GLY A 146 1.82 21.17 4.68
CA GLY A 146 2.35 19.93 5.26
C GLY A 146 2.48 18.78 4.26
N PRO A 147 3.25 17.74 4.61
CA PRO A 147 3.59 16.66 3.70
C PRO A 147 2.41 15.69 3.49
N SER A 148 2.40 15.02 2.35
CA SER A 148 1.63 13.79 2.17
C SER A 148 2.25 12.64 2.97
N SER A 149 1.45 11.60 3.23
CA SER A 149 1.90 10.42 3.96
C SER A 149 1.36 9.13 3.37
N LEU A 150 2.17 8.08 3.39
CA LEU A 150 1.74 6.72 3.07
C LEU A 150 1.04 6.10 4.28
N TRP A 151 -0.17 5.61 4.09
CA TRP A 151 -1.10 5.37 5.20
C TRP A 151 -1.45 3.90 5.43
N GLY A 152 -1.60 3.14 4.36
CA GLY A 152 -2.03 1.75 4.44
C GLY A 152 -1.74 0.97 3.18
N ILE A 153 -1.76 -0.35 3.31
CA ILE A 153 -1.46 -1.31 2.25
C ILE A 153 -2.61 -2.30 2.18
N THR A 154 -3.02 -2.61 0.96
CA THR A 154 -3.96 -3.69 0.69
C THR A 154 -3.26 -4.78 -0.10
N TYR A 155 -3.41 -6.02 0.36
CA TYR A 155 -2.74 -7.18 -0.20
C TYR A 155 -3.72 -8.09 -0.93
N VAL A 156 -3.28 -8.62 -2.06
CA VAL A 156 -4.00 -9.71 -2.74
C VAL A 156 -3.71 -11.01 -2.00
N VAL A 157 -4.77 -11.78 -1.73
CA VAL A 157 -4.67 -13.10 -1.10
C VAL A 157 -5.24 -14.18 -2.01
N THR A 158 -4.68 -15.39 -1.95
CA THR A 158 -5.11 -16.52 -2.80
C THR A 158 -6.58 -16.90 -2.54
N ASP A 159 -6.96 -16.95 -1.27
CA ASP A 159 -8.33 -17.25 -0.83
C ASP A 159 -8.69 -16.34 0.35
N ILE A 160 -9.68 -15.49 0.15
CA ILE A 160 -10.10 -14.48 1.13
C ILE A 160 -10.82 -15.10 2.34
N ASP A 161 -11.53 -16.20 2.16
CA ASP A 161 -12.26 -16.86 3.25
C ASP A 161 -11.28 -17.65 4.12
N ALA A 162 -10.32 -18.35 3.49
CA ALA A 162 -9.23 -19.02 4.20
C ALA A 162 -8.36 -18.00 4.97
N THR A 163 -8.05 -16.86 4.35
CA THR A 163 -7.31 -15.78 5.02
C THR A 163 -8.08 -15.20 6.20
N ALA A 164 -9.38 -14.94 6.04
CA ALA A 164 -10.21 -14.45 7.14
C ALA A 164 -10.29 -15.47 8.29
N ALA A 165 -10.40 -16.76 7.98
CA ALA A 165 -10.36 -17.83 8.97
C ALA A 165 -9.01 -17.90 9.69
N PHE A 166 -7.90 -17.73 8.96
CA PHE A 166 -6.55 -17.68 9.54
C PHE A 166 -6.42 -16.55 10.58
N PHE A 167 -6.94 -15.36 10.28
CA PHE A 167 -6.89 -14.23 11.20
C PHE A 167 -7.93 -14.28 12.32
N GLY A 168 -9.01 -15.04 12.16
CA GLY A 168 -10.09 -15.15 13.14
C GLY A 168 -10.61 -13.79 13.57
N ASP A 169 -10.60 -13.53 14.88
CA ASP A 169 -11.09 -12.28 15.48
C ASP A 169 -10.25 -11.04 15.12
N HIS A 170 -9.06 -11.22 14.54
CA HIS A 170 -8.22 -10.10 14.08
C HIS A 170 -8.62 -9.58 12.71
N ALA A 171 -9.56 -10.19 12.00
CA ALA A 171 -10.13 -9.66 10.76
C ALA A 171 -11.56 -9.16 10.98
N LEU A 172 -11.96 -8.12 10.25
CA LEU A 172 -13.37 -7.78 10.11
C LEU A 172 -14.08 -8.80 9.22
N ARG A 173 -15.42 -8.76 9.21
CA ARG A 173 -16.22 -9.60 8.31
C ARG A 173 -15.83 -9.34 6.85
N VAL A 174 -15.60 -10.42 6.10
CA VAL A 174 -15.45 -10.36 4.64
C VAL A 174 -16.72 -9.78 4.01
N LYS A 175 -16.55 -8.83 3.11
CA LYS A 175 -17.62 -8.16 2.38
C LYS A 175 -17.24 -7.94 0.93
N ASP A 176 -18.21 -7.56 0.12
CA ASP A 176 -17.93 -7.15 -1.26
C ASP A 176 -17.01 -5.93 -1.27
N ALA A 177 -15.98 -6.00 -2.12
CA ALA A 177 -15.14 -4.87 -2.42
C ALA A 177 -15.87 -3.93 -3.39
N VAL A 178 -15.40 -2.68 -3.48
CA VAL A 178 -15.96 -1.74 -4.45
C VAL A 178 -15.64 -2.16 -5.90
N GLN A 179 -14.58 -2.93 -6.09
CA GLN A 179 -14.25 -3.59 -7.34
C GLN A 179 -15.24 -4.75 -7.57
N PRO A 180 -16.05 -4.73 -8.65
CA PRO A 180 -17.07 -5.75 -8.90
C PRO A 180 -16.54 -7.18 -8.81
N GLY A 181 -17.25 -8.01 -8.05
CA GLY A 181 -16.95 -9.43 -7.85
C GLY A 181 -15.75 -9.74 -6.95
N ARG A 182 -14.93 -8.75 -6.55
CA ARG A 182 -13.89 -8.95 -5.53
C ARG A 182 -14.48 -8.83 -4.14
N ARG A 183 -13.84 -9.48 -3.17
CA ARG A 183 -14.18 -9.44 -1.74
C ARG A 183 -13.01 -8.93 -0.94
N ILE A 184 -13.29 -8.23 0.16
CA ILE A 184 -12.28 -7.57 1.00
C ILE A 184 -12.57 -7.80 2.49
N THR A 185 -11.51 -7.89 3.29
CA THR A 185 -11.56 -7.72 4.73
C THR A 185 -10.51 -6.72 5.20
N THR A 186 -10.78 -6.03 6.31
CA THR A 186 -9.82 -5.15 6.98
C THR A 186 -9.26 -5.87 8.19
N LEU A 187 -7.93 -5.84 8.34
CA LEU A 187 -7.26 -6.41 9.49
C LEU A 187 -7.29 -5.40 10.65
N LYS A 188 -7.58 -5.88 11.86
CA LYS A 188 -7.38 -5.18 13.12
C LYS A 188 -5.88 -5.17 13.45
N HIS A 189 -5.11 -4.54 12.55
CA HIS A 189 -3.65 -4.61 12.48
C HIS A 189 -2.95 -4.28 13.81
N ARG A 190 -3.53 -3.40 14.63
CA ARG A 190 -3.00 -3.03 15.95
C ARG A 190 -3.00 -4.17 16.95
N ASP A 191 -3.97 -5.08 16.87
CA ASP A 191 -4.06 -6.25 17.75
C ASP A 191 -2.91 -7.24 17.47
N LEU A 192 -2.28 -7.13 16.29
CA LEU A 192 -1.12 -7.89 15.86
C LEU A 192 0.20 -7.10 15.99
N GLY A 193 0.15 -5.92 16.63
CA GLY A 193 1.31 -5.04 16.80
C GLY A 193 1.79 -4.33 15.52
N MET A 194 1.06 -4.44 14.41
CA MET A 194 1.38 -3.70 13.19
C MET A 194 0.86 -2.28 13.26
N SER A 195 1.65 -1.29 12.88
CA SER A 195 1.20 0.11 12.81
C SER A 195 0.58 0.47 11.46
N VAL A 196 0.95 -0.25 10.39
CA VAL A 196 0.41 -0.01 9.05
C VAL A 196 -1.00 -0.58 8.93
N ARG A 197 -1.92 0.26 8.44
CA ARG A 197 -3.28 -0.19 8.17
C ARG A 197 -3.29 -1.20 7.03
N THR A 198 -3.96 -2.30 7.27
CA THR A 198 -3.87 -3.48 6.43
C THR A 198 -5.26 -3.95 6.03
N ALA A 199 -5.44 -4.21 4.74
CA ALA A 199 -6.59 -4.93 4.21
C ALA A 199 -6.15 -6.09 3.32
N MET A 200 -7.00 -7.10 3.22
CA MET A 200 -6.82 -8.26 2.35
C MET A 200 -7.95 -8.28 1.33
N ILE A 201 -7.63 -8.48 0.06
CA ILE A 201 -8.59 -8.50 -1.03
C ILE A 201 -8.40 -9.76 -1.88
N SER A 202 -9.51 -10.35 -2.34
CA SER A 202 -9.48 -11.52 -3.23
C SER A 202 -8.74 -11.20 -4.54
N PRO A 203 -8.28 -12.19 -5.30
CA PRO A 203 -7.58 -11.96 -6.57
C PRO A 203 -8.41 -11.13 -7.56
N PRO A 204 -7.77 -10.44 -8.51
CA PRO A 204 -8.46 -9.86 -9.65
C PRO A 204 -9.27 -10.94 -10.37
N ILE A 205 -10.51 -10.61 -10.75
CA ILE A 205 -11.28 -11.48 -11.64
C ILE A 205 -10.73 -11.27 -13.05
N LEU A 206 -9.99 -12.25 -13.56
CA LEU A 206 -9.54 -12.26 -14.94
C LEU A 206 -10.75 -12.55 -15.84
N GLY A 207 -11.20 -11.56 -16.62
CA GLY A 207 -12.18 -11.74 -17.70
C GLY A 207 -13.61 -11.30 -17.41
N ALA A 208 -13.81 -10.03 -17.02
CA ALA A 208 -15.10 -9.35 -17.20
C ALA A 208 -15.00 -8.34 -18.36
#